data_AF-A0A653UTV8-F1
#
_entry.id   AF-A0A653UTV8-F1
#
_cell.length_a   1.000
_cell.length_b   1.000
_cell.length_c   1.000
_cell.angle_alpha   90.00
_cell.angle_beta   90.00
_cell.angle_gamma   90.00
#
_symmetry.space_group_name_H-M   'P 1'
#
loop_
_entity.id
_entity.type
_entity.pdbx_description
1 polymer ?
#
loop_
_entity_poly.entity_id
_entity_poly.type
_entity_poly.pdbx_seq_one_letter_code
_entity_poly.pdbx_strand_id
1 'polypeptide(L)' 'MSRRGNYWDNAMIESFHSSLKSEDFQYVKFNSLSDHEMRERINNSLPYYNEKRIKERLGYLTPIKYGMR' A
#
# COMPACT_ATOMS: atom_id res chain seq x y z
N MET A 1 26.14 -7.67 6.24
CA MET A 1 25.92 -6.19 6.21
C MET A 1 24.77 -5.92 5.26
N SER A 2 23.68 -5.31 5.74
CA SER A 2 22.56 -4.92 4.86
C SER A 2 23.02 -3.77 3.96
N ARG A 3 22.75 -3.84 2.65
CA ARG A 3 23.07 -2.74 1.74
C ARG A 3 22.26 -1.51 2.16
N ARG A 4 22.82 -0.31 1.99
CA ARG A 4 22.07 0.93 2.20
C ARG A 4 20.87 0.96 1.24
N GLY A 5 19.66 1.18 1.77
CA GLY A 5 18.43 1.19 0.98
C GLY A 5 18.50 2.18 -0.18
N ASN A 6 18.02 1.77 -1.35
CA ASN A 6 17.92 2.63 -2.53
C ASN A 6 16.51 3.22 -2.59
N TYR A 7 16.38 4.48 -3.04
CA TYR A 7 15.09 5.14 -3.26
C TYR A 7 14.12 4.29 -4.09
N TRP A 8 14.61 3.58 -5.10
CA TRP A 8 13.78 2.69 -5.93
C TRP A 8 13.21 1.49 -5.17
N ASP A 9 13.96 0.99 -4.18
CA ASP A 9 13.54 -0.13 -3.31
C ASP A 9 12.38 0.32 -2.40
N ASN A 10 12.44 1.58 -1.92
CA ASN A 10 11.49 2.11 -0.96
C ASN A 10 10.25 2.75 -1.61
N ALA A 11 10.36 3.26 -2.84
CA ALA A 11 9.28 4.00 -3.51
C ALA A 11 7.97 3.20 -3.60
N MET A 12 8.05 1.89 -3.78
CA MET A 12 6.89 0.99 -3.86
C MET A 12 6.13 0.95 -2.53
N ILE A 13 6.84 0.70 -1.42
CA ILE A 13 6.24 0.61 -0.09
C ILE A 13 5.81 1.97 0.43
N GLU A 14 6.53 3.04 0.10
CA GLU A 14 6.12 4.42 0.44
C GLU A 14 4.81 4.82 -0.24
N SER A 15 4.63 4.46 -1.52
CA SER A 15 3.37 4.72 -2.23
C SER A 15 2.21 3.95 -1.60
N PHE A 16 2.43 2.70 -1.19
CA PHE A 16 1.44 1.91 -0.48
C PHE A 16 1.10 2.53 0.88
N HIS A 17 2.10 2.89 1.68
CA HIS A 17 1.89 3.51 3.00
C HIS A 17 1.15 4.85 2.92
N SER A 18 1.47 5.69 1.92
CA SER A 18 0.74 6.95 1.72
C SER A 18 -0.73 6.70 1.43
N SER A 19 -1.00 5.70 0.58
CA SER A 19 -2.37 5.30 0.21
C SER A 19 -3.14 4.76 1.40
N LEU A 20 -2.52 3.82 2.14
CA LEU A 20 -3.09 3.21 3.32
C LEU A 20 -3.47 4.26 4.36
N LYS A 21 -2.59 5.25 4.62
CA LYS A 21 -2.87 6.33 5.57
C LYS A 21 -4.05 7.21 5.14
N SER A 22 -4.13 7.58 3.86
CA SER A 22 -5.17 8.47 3.35
C SER A 22 -6.53 7.79 3.16
N GLU A 23 -6.55 6.50 2.83
CA GLU A 23 -7.78 5.79 2.48
C GLU A 23 -8.35 5.01 3.68
N ASP A 24 -7.50 4.26 4.40
CA ASP A 24 -7.94 3.35 5.47
C ASP A 24 -7.84 3.95 6.87
N PHE A 25 -6.89 4.86 7.11
CA PHE A 25 -6.57 5.37 8.45
C PHE A 25 -6.81 6.87 8.64
N GLN A 26 -7.28 7.61 7.64
CA GLN A 26 -7.43 9.06 7.71
C GLN A 26 -8.29 9.54 8.89
N TYR A 27 -9.34 8.77 9.22
CA TYR A 27 -10.28 9.09 10.31
C TYR A 27 -10.09 8.21 11.54
N VAL A 28 -9.02 7.43 11.60
CA VAL A 28 -8.71 6.57 12.73
C VAL A 28 -7.95 7.38 13.77
N LYS A 29 -8.48 7.44 14.99
CA LYS A 29 -7.78 8.07 16.12
C LYS A 29 -6.54 7.27 16.50
N PHE A 30 -5.48 7.97 16.88
CA PHE A 30 -4.25 7.35 17.35
C PHE A 30 -4.52 6.39 18.53
N ASN A 31 -3.88 5.22 18.52
CA ASN A 31 -4.00 4.19 19.54
C ASN A 31 -5.43 3.69 19.83
N SER A 32 -6.35 3.85 18.88
CA SER A 32 -7.76 3.43 19.04
C SER A 32 -8.08 2.07 18.42
N LEU A 33 -7.14 1.47 17.68
CA LEU A 33 -7.29 0.14 17.09
C LEU A 33 -6.45 -0.88 17.85
N SER A 34 -7.00 -2.08 18.02
CA SER A 34 -6.25 -3.25 18.46
C SER A 34 -5.28 -3.71 17.36
N ASP A 35 -4.21 -4.42 17.73
CA ASP A 35 -3.27 -5.05 16.79
C ASP A 35 -4.00 -5.96 15.78
N HIS A 36 -5.02 -6.69 16.24
CA HIS A 36 -5.80 -7.57 15.37
C HIS A 36 -6.56 -6.80 14.28
N GLU A 37 -7.31 -5.77 14.67
CA GLU A 37 -8.05 -4.89 13.75
C GLU A 37 -7.13 -4.20 12.74
N MET A 38 -5.94 -3.78 13.19
CA MET A 38 -4.94 -3.16 12.34
C MET A 38 -4.42 -4.14 11.28
N ARG A 39 -4.11 -5.38 11.67
CA ARG A 39 -3.67 -6.43 10.75
C ARG A 39 -4.77 -6.81 9.76
N GLU A 40 -6.01 -6.96 10.22
CA GLU A 40 -7.16 -7.26 9.36
C GLU A 40 -7.36 -6.17 8.30
N ARG A 41 -7.34 -4.90 8.69
CA ARG A 41 -7.42 -3.77 7.74
C ARG A 41 -6.31 -3.83 6.70
N ILE A 42 -5.05 -3.99 7.13
CA ILE A 42 -3.92 -4.07 6.20
C ILE A 42 -4.08 -5.25 5.23
N ASN A 43 -4.46 -6.42 5.74
CA ASN A 43 -4.70 -7.61 4.92
C ASN A 43 -5.81 -7.41 3.90
N ASN A 44 -6.82 -6.60 4.21
CA ASN A 44 -7.90 -6.24 3.29
C ASN A 44 -7.49 -5.16 2.29
N SER A 45 -6.67 -4.19 2.68
CA SER A 45 -6.18 -3.11 1.80
C SER A 45 -5.18 -3.64 0.76
N LEU A 46 -4.41 -4.67 1.07
CA LEU A 46 -3.37 -5.22 0.20
C LEU A 46 -3.91 -5.77 -1.15
N PRO A 47 -4.90 -6.69 -1.19
CA PRO A 47 -5.46 -7.17 -2.45
C PRO A 47 -6.17 -6.04 -3.21
N TYR A 48 -6.86 -5.13 -2.50
CA TYR A 48 -7.46 -3.97 -3.15
C TYR A 48 -6.42 -3.12 -3.88
N TYR A 49 -5.31 -2.81 -3.22
CA TYR A 49 -4.24 -2.00 -3.80
C TYR A 49 -3.57 -2.69 -5.01
N ASN A 50 -3.31 -4.00 -4.93
CA ASN A 50 -2.57 -4.74 -5.96
C ASN A 50 -3.43 -5.14 -7.16
N GLU A 51 -4.68 -5.54 -6.92
CA GLU A 51 -5.53 -6.18 -7.92
C GLU A 51 -6.63 -5.29 -8.45
N LYS A 52 -7.13 -4.34 -7.64
CA LYS A 52 -8.31 -3.54 -7.98
C LYS A 52 -8.00 -2.08 -8.28
N ARG A 53 -6.96 -1.52 -7.65
CA ARG A 53 -6.61 -0.11 -7.82
C ARG A 53 -6.00 0.18 -9.18
N ILE A 54 -6.70 0.97 -9.98
CA ILE A 54 -6.18 1.51 -11.23
C ILE A 54 -5.27 2.70 -10.94
N LYS A 55 -4.08 2.73 -11.57
CA LYS A 55 -3.16 3.86 -11.47
C LYS A 55 -2.89 4.44 -12.85
N GLU A 56 -3.17 5.74 -13.01
CA GLU A 56 -2.89 6.47 -14.25
C GLU A 56 -1.42 6.36 -14.66
N ARG A 57 -0.49 6.48 -13.69
CA ARG A 57 0.96 6.34 -13.91
C ARG A 57 1.38 4.97 -14.44
N LEU A 58 0.53 3.95 -14.32
CA LEU A 58 0.74 2.60 -14.87
C LEU A 58 -0.01 2.38 -16.19
N GLY A 59 -0.48 3.45 -16.85
CA GLY A 59 -1.27 3.37 -18.08
C GLY A 59 -2.70 2.88 -17.81
N TYR A 60 -3.30 3.32 -16.71
CA TYR A 60 -4.62 2.87 -16.24
C TYR A 60 -4.71 1.36 -15.98
N LEU A 61 -3.59 0.77 -15.55
CA LEU A 61 -3.51 -0.61 -15.11
C LEU A 61 -3.42 -0.73 -13.60
N THR A 62 -3.71 -1.93 -13.10
CA THR A 62 -3.48 -2.30 -11.71
C THR A 62 -2.02 -2.72 -11.52
N PRO A 63 -1.44 -2.62 -10.31
CA PRO A 63 -0.05 -2.99 -10.07
C PRO A 63 0.30 -4.40 -10.57
N ILE A 64 -0.55 -5.38 -10.33
CA ILE A 64 -0.33 -6.75 -10.83
C ILE A 64 -0.39 -6.80 -12.36
N LYS A 65 -1.40 -6.18 -12.99
CA LYS A 65 -1.51 -6.19 -14.47
C LYS A 65 -0.34 -5.51 -15.15
N TYR A 66 0.20 -4.45 -14.54
CA TYR A 66 1.40 -3.79 -15.05
C TYR A 66 2.64 -4.68 -14.93
N GLY A 67 2.81 -5.38 -13.80
CA GLY A 67 3.96 -6.29 -13.59
C GLY A 67 3.91 -7.61 -14.37
N MET A 68 2.74 -7.98 -14.91
CA MET A 68 2.58 -9.13 -15.81
C MET A 68 2.96 -8.84 -17.27
N ARG A 69 3.28 -7.58 -17.59
CA ARG A 69 3.64 -7.13 -18.94
C ARG A 69 5.16 -7.09 -19.11
#